data_AF-B5I249-F1
#
_entry.id   AF-B5I249-F1
#
_cell.length_a   1.000
_cell.length_b   1.000
_cell.length_c   1.000
_cell.angle_alpha   90.00
_cell.angle_beta   90.00
_cell.angle_gamma   90.00
#
_symmetry.space_group_name_H-M   'P 1'
#
loop_
_entity.id
_entity.type
_entity.pdbx_description
1 polymer ?
#
loop_
_entity_poly.entity_id
_entity_poly.type
_entity_poly.pdbx_seq_one_letter_code
_entity_poly.pdbx_strand_id
1 'polypeptide(L)'
;MSRPSRGSRTGRLFAPQGDGMHIGGRRGLAVGAVIGAIVAVAGCGQAAARATAETAPSGAEAITDMAGAAPSRGAACVFVKPDGAQKFGHVGWGFKVPGTGRWVYGAVENPSEKLYTPPGGDIGAWHAEGSYDRMLSEMSTDANYPGRSEHPYSRYRCTKSSAHDVNRARVMIRTVEARGFLVGVDPRTGKLTSRDCLDATYDVLKAYRTQHLTPAPKLSVPNVWVEELWGWSDQQLTPR
;
A
#
# COMPACT_ATOMS: atom_id res chain seq x y z
N MET A 1 -68.40 -9.40 -8.71
CA MET A 1 -67.68 -9.92 -9.90
C MET A 1 -66.23 -10.17 -9.48
N SER A 2 -65.95 -11.29 -8.83
CA SER A 2 -65.48 -12.56 -9.43
C SER A 2 -63.94 -12.64 -9.50
N ARG A 3 -63.34 -13.21 -8.44
CA ARG A 3 -62.16 -14.11 -8.51
C ARG A 3 -62.58 -15.46 -9.17
N PRO A 4 -61.73 -16.48 -9.48
CA PRO A 4 -60.34 -16.80 -9.04
C PRO A 4 -59.42 -17.38 -10.18
N SER A 5 -58.15 -17.74 -9.96
CA SER A 5 -57.64 -19.11 -9.69
C SER A 5 -56.09 -19.08 -9.76
N ARG A 6 -55.32 -19.41 -8.71
CA ARG A 6 -54.77 -20.73 -8.30
C ARG A 6 -54.03 -21.55 -9.37
N GLY A 7 -52.78 -21.90 -9.06
CA GLY A 7 -52.01 -22.99 -9.66
C GLY A 7 -50.74 -23.27 -8.85
N SER A 8 -50.77 -24.33 -8.04
CA SER A 8 -49.67 -24.89 -7.23
C SER A 8 -49.26 -26.25 -7.82
N ARG A 9 -47.96 -26.61 -7.75
CA ARG A 9 -47.37 -27.96 -7.60
C ARG A 9 -45.84 -27.84 -7.71
N THR A 10 -45.04 -28.01 -6.66
CA THR A 10 -44.47 -29.26 -6.09
C THR A 10 -43.71 -30.15 -7.09
N GLY A 11 -42.43 -30.41 -6.79
CA GLY A 11 -41.64 -31.48 -7.42
C GLY A 11 -40.13 -31.49 -7.14
N ARG A 12 -39.73 -32.14 -6.03
CA ARG A 12 -38.54 -33.01 -5.80
C ARG A 12 -37.16 -32.62 -6.39
N LEU A 13 -36.14 -32.43 -5.53
CA LEU A 13 -35.18 -33.45 -5.02
C LEU A 13 -34.29 -34.05 -6.12
N PHE A 14 -33.03 -33.60 -6.21
CA PHE A 14 -31.85 -34.41 -6.56
C PHE A 14 -30.57 -33.60 -6.25
N ALA A 15 -29.90 -33.97 -5.15
CA ALA A 15 -28.43 -33.94 -5.07
C ALA A 15 -27.95 -35.33 -5.54
N PRO A 16 -26.77 -35.46 -6.16
CA PRO A 16 -25.63 -35.81 -5.32
C PRO A 16 -24.24 -35.35 -5.81
N GLN A 17 -23.31 -35.46 -4.86
CA GLN A 17 -21.91 -35.88 -5.02
C GLN A 17 -20.90 -34.95 -5.72
N GLY A 18 -20.10 -34.33 -4.85
CA GLY A 18 -18.72 -33.97 -5.15
C GLY A 18 -17.76 -35.15 -5.03
N ASP A 19 -16.60 -34.86 -5.61
CA ASP A 19 -15.23 -35.29 -5.31
C ASP A 19 -14.76 -36.72 -5.59
N GLY A 20 -13.63 -36.78 -6.32
CA GLY A 20 -12.67 -37.86 -6.17
C GLY A 20 -11.91 -38.26 -7.42
N MET A 21 -11.18 -37.34 -8.07
CA MET A 21 -10.16 -37.72 -9.06
C MET A 21 -8.87 -38.12 -8.32
N HIS A 22 -8.55 -39.42 -8.37
CA HIS A 22 -7.28 -39.98 -7.92
C HIS A 22 -6.12 -39.53 -8.82
N ILE A 23 -5.13 -38.85 -8.25
CA ILE A 23 -3.80 -38.69 -8.85
C ILE A 23 -2.73 -38.98 -7.78
N GLY A 24 -1.94 -40.02 -8.04
CA GLY A 24 -0.48 -39.93 -7.95
C GLY A 24 0.18 -39.90 -6.57
N GLY A 25 0.45 -41.11 -6.07
CA GLY A 25 1.64 -41.54 -5.33
C GLY A 25 2.65 -40.53 -4.77
N ARG A 26 2.92 -40.65 -3.48
CA ARG A 26 4.24 -40.40 -2.89
C ARG A 26 4.61 -41.51 -1.90
N ARG A 27 5.58 -42.32 -2.31
CA ARG A 27 6.32 -43.27 -1.48
C ARG A 27 7.48 -42.52 -0.82
N GLY A 28 7.67 -42.76 0.49
CA GLY A 28 8.96 -42.70 1.21
C GLY A 28 9.61 -41.31 1.32
N LEU A 29 10.49 -41.00 2.26
CA LEU A 29 11.12 -41.75 3.35
C LEU A 29 11.65 -40.67 4.31
N ALA A 30 11.57 -40.93 5.61
CA ALA A 30 12.30 -40.17 6.62
C ALA A 30 13.79 -40.52 6.57
N VAL A 31 14.67 -39.52 6.45
CA VAL A 31 16.11 -39.51 6.84
C VAL A 31 16.45 -38.01 6.88
N GLY A 32 17.04 -37.37 7.89
CA GLY A 32 17.91 -37.75 8.97
C GLY A 32 18.79 -36.51 9.17
N ALA A 33 18.85 -35.98 10.40
CA ALA A 33 19.70 -34.83 10.71
C ALA A 33 21.17 -35.18 10.51
N VAL A 34 21.96 -34.31 9.87
CA VAL A 34 23.41 -34.34 9.94
C VAL A 34 23.90 -32.96 10.36
N ILE A 35 24.32 -32.89 11.62
CA ILE A 35 25.21 -31.87 12.17
C ILE A 35 26.58 -32.09 11.52
N GLY A 36 27.09 -31.09 10.82
CA GLY A 36 28.42 -31.10 10.23
C GLY A 36 29.14 -29.79 10.55
N ALA A 37 29.88 -29.77 11.65
CA ALA A 37 30.85 -28.73 11.93
C ALA A 37 32.02 -28.86 10.94
N ILE A 38 32.45 -27.76 10.33
CA ILE A 38 33.75 -27.67 9.67
C ILE A 38 34.56 -26.59 10.38
N VAL A 39 35.59 -27.06 11.09
CA VAL A 39 36.69 -26.25 11.63
C VAL A 39 37.66 -25.90 10.50
N ALA A 40 38.17 -24.68 10.57
CA ALA A 40 38.97 -23.97 9.58
C ALA A 40 40.30 -24.65 9.20
N VAL A 41 40.76 -24.35 7.97
CA VAL A 41 42.18 -24.35 7.60
C VAL A 41 42.50 -23.05 6.86
N ALA A 42 43.61 -22.44 7.26
CA ALA A 42 44.09 -21.13 6.88
C ALA A 42 44.63 -21.05 5.44
N GLY A 43 44.65 -19.81 4.92
CA GLY A 43 45.74 -19.32 4.07
C GLY A 43 45.39 -19.08 2.60
N CYS A 44 45.10 -17.82 2.25
CA CYS A 44 45.87 -17.01 1.28
C CYS A 44 45.27 -15.60 1.26
N GLY A 45 46.13 -14.59 1.47
CA GLY A 45 45.72 -13.20 1.61
C GLY A 45 45.16 -12.62 0.33
N GLN A 46 44.06 -11.87 0.46
CA GLN A 46 43.58 -10.93 -0.53
C GLN A 46 43.12 -9.66 0.19
N ALA A 47 43.47 -8.53 -0.42
CA ALA A 47 43.46 -7.19 0.13
C ALA A 47 42.14 -6.83 0.84
N ALA A 48 42.28 -6.07 1.92
CA ALA A 48 41.17 -5.40 2.61
C ALA A 48 40.48 -4.40 1.66
N ALA A 49 39.57 -4.88 0.82
CA ALA A 49 38.46 -4.07 0.38
C ALA A 49 37.56 -3.88 1.59
N ARG A 50 37.69 -2.73 2.26
CA ARG A 50 36.63 -2.20 3.13
C ARG A 50 35.38 -2.07 2.25
N ALA A 51 34.57 -3.12 2.19
CA ALA A 51 33.16 -2.95 1.96
C ALA A 51 32.66 -2.15 3.16
N THR A 52 32.55 -0.83 3.00
CA THR A 52 31.60 -0.06 3.78
C THR A 52 30.25 -0.69 3.50
N ALA A 53 29.85 -1.63 4.35
CA ALA A 53 28.44 -1.93 4.53
C ALA A 53 27.81 -0.58 4.87
N GLU A 54 27.12 -0.01 3.90
CA GLU A 54 26.29 1.15 4.09
C GLU A 54 25.20 0.68 5.05
N THR A 55 25.44 0.88 6.34
CA THR A 55 24.50 0.57 7.41
C THR A 55 23.21 1.26 7.01
N ALA A 56 22.16 0.48 6.72
CA ALA A 56 20.84 1.04 6.50
C ALA A 56 20.55 1.96 7.68
N PRO A 57 20.27 3.26 7.44
CA PRO A 57 20.18 4.23 8.51
C PRO A 57 19.16 3.75 9.54
N SER A 58 19.54 3.86 10.81
CA SER A 58 18.62 3.57 11.90
C SER A 58 17.37 4.44 11.76
N GLY A 59 16.24 3.99 12.28
CA GLY A 59 14.98 4.69 12.06
C GLY A 59 14.98 6.16 12.48
N ALA A 60 15.69 6.48 13.56
CA ALA A 60 15.88 7.85 14.02
C ALA A 60 16.72 8.69 13.03
N GLU A 61 17.82 8.15 12.50
CA GLU A 61 18.66 8.84 11.53
C GLU A 61 17.92 9.09 10.22
N ALA A 62 17.15 8.10 9.72
CA ALA A 62 16.32 8.27 8.53
C ALA A 62 15.23 9.34 8.72
N ILE A 63 14.62 9.43 9.91
CA ILE A 63 13.64 10.45 10.27
C ILE A 63 14.28 11.85 10.30
N THR A 64 15.42 12.00 10.98
CA THR A 64 16.16 13.26 11.05
C THR A 64 16.66 13.67 9.67
N ASP A 65 17.07 12.74 8.83
CA ASP A 65 17.50 12.97 7.45
C ASP A 65 16.38 13.34 6.49
N MET A 66 15.15 12.92 6.75
CA MET A 66 13.98 13.22 5.93
C MET A 66 13.38 14.57 6.31
N ALA A 67 13.29 14.84 7.62
CA ALA A 67 13.00 16.16 8.15
C ALA A 67 14.08 17.18 7.72
N GLY A 68 15.35 16.77 7.79
CA GLY A 68 16.54 17.55 7.46
C GLY A 68 17.04 17.44 6.01
N ALA A 69 16.32 16.72 5.12
CA ALA A 69 16.74 16.56 3.74
C ALA A 69 17.00 17.95 3.15
N ALA A 70 18.18 18.12 2.50
CA ALA A 70 18.68 19.41 2.02
C ALA A 70 17.52 20.27 1.50
N PRO A 71 17.41 21.55 1.91
CA PRO A 71 16.17 22.31 1.78
C PRO A 71 15.54 22.23 0.39
N SER A 72 16.33 22.20 -0.68
CA SER A 72 15.90 22.18 -2.07
C SER A 72 15.52 20.80 -2.64
N ARG A 73 15.65 19.70 -1.90
CA ARG A 73 15.32 18.35 -2.38
C ARG A 73 13.90 17.94 -2.02
N GLY A 74 13.28 17.22 -2.95
CA GLY A 74 12.00 16.56 -2.74
C GLY A 74 12.14 15.29 -1.92
N ALA A 75 11.01 14.79 -1.45
CA ALA A 75 10.93 13.54 -0.73
C ALA A 75 9.50 13.02 -0.77
N ALA A 76 9.33 11.71 -0.67
CA ALA A 76 8.03 11.06 -0.72
C ALA A 76 7.94 9.96 0.32
N CYS A 77 6.74 9.70 0.81
CA CYS A 77 6.43 8.65 1.75
C CYS A 77 5.15 7.92 1.32
N VAL A 78 5.11 6.62 1.58
CA VAL A 78 3.93 5.77 1.53
C VAL A 78 3.62 5.35 2.96
N PHE A 79 2.41 5.62 3.42
CA PHE A 79 1.92 5.20 4.72
C PHE A 79 1.13 3.92 4.56
N VAL A 80 1.26 3.00 5.50
CA VAL A 80 0.74 1.64 5.40
C VAL A 80 -0.12 1.32 6.61
N LYS A 81 -1.32 0.81 6.33
CA LYS A 81 -2.24 0.19 7.28
C LYS A 81 -2.43 -1.27 6.86
N PRO A 82 -1.60 -2.20 7.39
CA PRO A 82 -1.56 -3.58 6.89
C PRO A 82 -2.88 -4.34 7.01
N ASP A 83 -3.63 -4.08 8.08
CA ASP A 83 -4.92 -4.74 8.33
C ASP A 83 -6.10 -4.06 7.59
N GLY A 84 -5.84 -3.00 6.84
CA GLY A 84 -6.85 -2.32 6.01
C GLY A 84 -7.42 -3.22 4.90
N ALA A 85 -8.60 -2.86 4.42
CA ALA A 85 -9.31 -3.55 3.32
C ALA A 85 -9.31 -5.08 3.48
N GLN A 86 -9.82 -5.60 4.60
CA GLN A 86 -9.86 -7.06 4.89
C GLN A 86 -8.47 -7.73 4.80
N LYS A 87 -7.42 -7.06 5.32
CA LYS A 87 -6.02 -7.52 5.31
C LYS A 87 -5.32 -7.52 3.95
N PHE A 88 -5.95 -6.97 2.89
CA PHE A 88 -5.24 -6.67 1.64
C PHE A 88 -4.31 -5.46 1.79
N GLY A 89 -4.47 -4.69 2.85
CA GLY A 89 -3.69 -3.50 3.14
C GLY A 89 -4.38 -2.24 2.67
N HIS A 90 -3.91 -1.12 3.19
CA HIS A 90 -4.36 0.21 2.83
C HIS A 90 -3.19 1.17 2.84
N VAL A 91 -3.17 2.10 1.90
CA VAL A 91 -2.04 3.02 1.74
C VAL A 91 -2.48 4.47 1.54
N GLY A 92 -1.65 5.37 2.05
CA GLY A 92 -1.73 6.81 1.84
C GLY A 92 -0.39 7.35 1.34
N TRP A 93 -0.40 8.61 0.90
CA TRP A 93 0.78 9.29 0.37
C TRP A 93 1.24 10.43 1.27
N GLY A 94 2.52 10.80 1.13
CA GLY A 94 3.07 12.08 1.58
C GLY A 94 4.18 12.54 0.65
N PHE A 95 4.30 13.84 0.39
CA PHE A 95 5.45 14.40 -0.32
C PHE A 95 5.87 15.76 0.24
N LYS A 96 7.18 16.00 0.23
CA LYS A 96 7.80 17.24 0.70
C LYS A 96 7.61 18.35 -0.32
N VAL A 97 7.34 19.56 0.15
CA VAL A 97 7.43 20.79 -0.63
C VAL A 97 8.84 21.35 -0.44
N PRO A 98 9.70 21.34 -1.47
CA PRO A 98 11.09 21.76 -1.31
C PRO A 98 11.20 23.25 -0.96
N GLY A 99 12.14 23.56 -0.09
CA GLY A 99 12.45 24.91 0.40
C GLY A 99 11.58 25.39 1.56
N THR A 100 10.54 24.66 1.94
CA THR A 100 9.54 25.16 2.90
C THR A 100 9.45 24.37 4.21
N GLY A 101 10.02 23.16 4.25
CA GLY A 101 9.84 22.24 5.38
C GLY A 101 8.42 21.66 5.51
N ARG A 102 7.54 21.94 4.53
CA ARG A 102 6.15 21.47 4.54
C ARG A 102 5.99 20.16 3.78
N TRP A 103 4.96 19.42 4.13
CA TRP A 103 4.58 18.14 3.56
C TRP A 103 3.11 18.17 3.20
N VAL A 104 2.76 17.65 2.02
CA VAL A 104 1.38 17.41 1.59
C VAL A 104 1.14 15.90 1.65
N TYR A 105 0.08 15.49 2.33
CA TYR A 105 -0.19 14.07 2.59
C TYR A 105 -1.69 13.82 2.65
N GLY A 106 -2.09 12.57 2.47
CA GLY A 106 -3.50 12.19 2.41
C GLY A 106 -3.71 10.73 2.03
N ALA A 107 -4.98 10.36 1.88
CA ALA A 107 -5.39 9.01 1.50
C ALA A 107 -6.81 9.00 0.89
N VAL A 108 -7.24 7.83 0.42
CA VAL A 108 -8.61 7.55 -0.05
C VAL A 108 -9.16 6.36 0.73
N GLU A 109 -10.02 6.60 1.72
CA GLU A 109 -10.37 5.63 2.76
C GLU A 109 -11.52 4.65 2.40
N ASN A 110 -12.35 4.97 1.41
CA ASN A 110 -13.57 4.22 1.06
C ASN A 110 -14.47 3.87 2.27
N PRO A 111 -15.04 4.88 2.96
CA PRO A 111 -15.84 4.67 4.17
C PRO A 111 -17.14 3.90 3.92
N SER A 112 -17.53 3.74 2.65
CA SER A 112 -18.73 3.00 2.24
C SER A 112 -18.51 1.49 2.09
N GLU A 113 -17.25 1.05 2.06
CA GLU A 113 -16.82 -0.34 1.80
C GLU A 113 -17.32 -0.90 0.46
N LYS A 114 -17.81 -0.04 -0.44
CA LYS A 114 -18.30 -0.44 -1.75
C LYS A 114 -17.13 -0.59 -2.71
N LEU A 115 -17.26 -1.58 -3.61
CA LEU A 115 -16.33 -1.75 -4.73
C LEU A 115 -16.51 -0.69 -5.82
N TYR A 116 -17.57 0.11 -5.76
CA TYR A 116 -17.83 1.19 -6.69
C TYR A 116 -18.53 2.36 -6.02
N THR A 117 -17.93 3.54 -6.19
CA THR A 117 -18.53 4.83 -5.92
C THR A 117 -18.36 5.68 -7.17
N PRO A 118 -19.45 6.23 -7.76
CA PRO A 118 -19.35 7.05 -8.95
C PRO A 118 -18.51 8.33 -8.69
N PRO A 119 -17.97 8.96 -9.74
CA PRO A 119 -17.33 10.27 -9.63
C PRO A 119 -18.23 11.28 -8.88
N GLY A 120 -17.63 12.05 -7.98
CA GLY A 120 -18.33 12.99 -7.09
C GLY A 120 -19.03 12.35 -5.87
N GLY A 121 -19.04 11.03 -5.75
CA GLY A 121 -19.49 10.35 -4.53
C GLY A 121 -18.43 10.38 -3.42
N ASP A 122 -18.85 10.09 -2.18
CA ASP A 122 -17.95 10.01 -1.04
C ASP A 122 -17.06 8.75 -1.12
N ILE A 123 -15.77 8.98 -1.36
CA ILE A 123 -14.72 7.95 -1.38
C ILE A 123 -13.80 8.06 -0.17
N GLY A 124 -14.10 8.94 0.77
CA GLY A 124 -13.25 9.32 1.88
C GLY A 124 -11.86 9.76 1.48
N ALA A 125 -11.77 10.51 0.38
CA ALA A 125 -10.53 11.18 0.02
C ALA A 125 -10.32 12.39 0.93
N TRP A 126 -9.10 12.51 1.45
CA TRP A 126 -8.69 13.66 2.25
C TRP A 126 -7.22 13.98 1.98
N HIS A 127 -6.84 15.24 2.19
CA HIS A 127 -5.44 15.64 2.22
C HIS A 127 -5.24 16.82 3.19
N ALA A 128 -4.03 16.96 3.68
CA ALA A 128 -3.60 18.05 4.52
C ALA A 128 -2.19 18.53 4.13
N GLU A 129 -1.78 19.67 4.70
CA GLU A 129 -0.44 20.19 4.55
C GLU A 129 0.13 20.70 5.89
N GLY A 130 1.26 20.14 6.31
CA GLY A 130 1.82 20.39 7.64
C GLY A 130 3.34 20.26 7.68
N SER A 131 3.91 20.30 8.88
CA SER A 131 5.29 19.87 9.10
C SER A 131 5.42 18.35 8.94
N TYR A 132 6.66 17.86 8.91
CA TYR A 132 6.92 16.42 8.91
C TYR A 132 6.30 15.73 10.14
N ASP A 133 6.49 16.29 11.34
CA ASP A 133 5.94 15.72 12.57
C ASP A 133 4.40 15.71 12.58
N ARG A 134 3.78 16.78 12.06
CA ARG A 134 2.32 16.86 11.93
C ARG A 134 1.78 15.79 10.97
N MET A 135 2.46 15.58 9.83
CA MET A 135 2.12 14.50 8.90
C MET A 135 2.18 13.14 9.59
N LEU A 136 3.28 12.84 10.31
CA LEU A 136 3.41 11.57 11.01
C LEU A 136 2.33 11.38 12.08
N SER A 137 2.06 12.41 12.89
CA SER A 137 1.02 12.37 13.93
C SER A 137 -0.37 12.15 13.34
N GLU A 138 -0.79 12.94 12.34
CA GLU A 138 -2.12 12.83 11.74
C GLU A 138 -2.32 11.49 11.02
N MET A 139 -1.30 10.95 10.35
CA MET A 139 -1.36 9.59 9.77
C MET A 139 -1.44 8.52 10.87
N SER A 140 -0.61 8.63 11.92
CA SER A 140 -0.53 7.62 13.00
C SER A 140 -1.80 7.52 13.85
N THR A 141 -2.60 8.59 13.88
CA THR A 141 -3.84 8.69 14.66
C THR A 141 -5.10 8.52 13.80
N ASP A 142 -4.93 8.32 12.49
CA ASP A 142 -6.03 8.29 11.52
C ASP A 142 -6.95 9.52 11.69
N ALA A 143 -6.34 10.71 11.84
CA ALA A 143 -7.02 11.91 12.35
C ALA A 143 -8.25 12.35 11.52
N ASN A 144 -8.30 11.97 10.25
CA ASN A 144 -9.40 12.29 9.34
C ASN A 144 -10.50 11.22 9.30
N TYR A 145 -10.25 10.02 9.82
CA TYR A 145 -11.22 8.93 9.97
C TYR A 145 -11.10 8.19 11.32
N PRO A 146 -11.15 8.91 12.46
CA PRO A 146 -10.91 8.31 13.77
C PRO A 146 -11.97 7.26 14.12
N GLY A 147 -11.55 6.11 14.65
CA GLY A 147 -12.43 5.11 15.25
C GLY A 147 -13.17 4.17 14.29
N ARG A 148 -12.88 4.20 12.98
CA ARG A 148 -13.41 3.22 11.99
C ARG A 148 -12.39 2.16 11.58
N SER A 149 -11.14 2.40 11.91
CA SER A 149 -10.01 1.50 11.69
C SER A 149 -9.62 0.89 13.03
N GLU A 150 -9.81 -0.42 13.25
CA GLU A 150 -9.22 -1.10 14.43
C GLU A 150 -7.68 -0.94 14.47
N HIS A 151 -7.08 -0.55 13.34
CA HIS A 151 -5.64 -0.36 13.15
C HIS A 151 -5.38 0.94 12.35
N PRO A 152 -4.83 2.01 12.95
CA PRO A 152 -4.38 3.19 12.20
C PRO A 152 -3.17 2.84 11.30
N TYR A 153 -2.67 3.80 10.53
CA TYR A 153 -1.39 3.64 9.84
C TYR A 153 -0.29 3.32 10.86
N SER A 154 0.40 2.20 10.66
CA SER A 154 1.33 1.63 11.65
C SER A 154 2.76 1.49 11.12
N ARG A 155 2.95 1.76 9.83
CA ARG A 155 4.24 1.71 9.13
C ARG A 155 4.26 2.76 8.03
N TYR A 156 5.44 3.24 7.67
CA TYR A 156 5.62 4.09 6.51
C TYR A 156 6.99 3.87 5.89
N ARG A 157 7.06 4.04 4.57
CA ARG A 157 8.29 3.94 3.79
C ARG A 157 8.54 5.25 3.09
N CYS A 158 9.77 5.77 3.13
CA CYS A 158 10.09 7.04 2.48
C CYS A 158 11.32 6.96 1.56
N THR A 159 11.42 7.90 0.64
CA THR A 159 12.60 8.10 -0.18
C THR A 159 12.88 9.59 -0.42
N LYS A 160 14.14 9.94 -0.62
CA LYS A 160 14.57 11.26 -1.09
C LYS A 160 14.38 11.29 -2.61
N SER A 161 13.91 12.42 -3.15
CA SER A 161 13.68 12.58 -4.59
C SER A 161 14.35 13.84 -5.11
N SER A 162 15.36 13.69 -5.97
CA SER A 162 16.02 14.82 -6.61
C SER A 162 15.16 15.47 -7.69
N ALA A 163 14.26 14.70 -8.32
CA ALA A 163 13.19 15.20 -9.17
C ALA A 163 11.90 15.37 -8.37
N HIS A 164 11.16 16.45 -8.61
CA HIS A 164 9.85 16.66 -8.00
C HIS A 164 8.97 17.58 -8.87
N ASP A 165 7.64 17.47 -8.72
CA ASP A 165 6.64 18.38 -9.31
C ASP A 165 5.43 18.53 -8.37
N VAL A 166 5.55 19.50 -7.45
CA VAL A 166 4.53 19.79 -6.44
C VAL A 166 3.20 20.19 -7.08
N ASN A 167 3.23 20.99 -8.14
CA ASN A 167 2.02 21.50 -8.78
C ASN A 167 1.23 20.38 -9.46
N ARG A 168 1.93 19.51 -10.19
CA ARG A 168 1.31 18.34 -10.83
C ARG A 168 0.76 17.36 -9.79
N ALA A 169 1.47 17.14 -8.68
CA ALA A 169 0.97 16.32 -7.57
C ALA A 169 -0.32 16.91 -6.97
N ARG A 170 -0.39 18.21 -6.71
CA ARG A 170 -1.60 18.88 -6.20
C ARG A 170 -2.78 18.83 -7.18
N VAL A 171 -2.52 18.94 -8.48
CA VAL A 171 -3.54 18.72 -9.51
C VAL A 171 -4.05 17.27 -9.47
N MET A 172 -3.14 16.31 -9.29
CA MET A 172 -3.52 14.90 -9.18
C MET A 172 -4.34 14.62 -7.91
N ILE A 173 -4.02 15.23 -6.76
CA ILE A 173 -4.85 15.12 -5.55
C ILE A 173 -6.32 15.47 -5.86
N ARG A 174 -6.56 16.62 -6.50
CA ARG A 174 -7.93 17.01 -6.89
C ARG A 174 -8.58 16.03 -7.87
N THR A 175 -7.78 15.40 -8.73
CA THR A 175 -8.26 14.39 -9.67
C THR A 175 -8.67 13.11 -8.95
N VAL A 176 -7.87 12.63 -7.99
CA VAL A 176 -8.19 11.42 -7.22
C VAL A 176 -9.41 11.64 -6.33
N GLU A 177 -9.57 12.83 -5.76
CA GLU A 177 -10.74 13.20 -4.95
C GLU A 177 -12.04 13.18 -5.77
N ALA A 178 -12.00 13.63 -7.02
CA ALA A 178 -13.19 13.75 -7.86
C ALA A 178 -13.55 12.46 -8.63
N ARG A 179 -12.59 11.55 -8.86
CA ARG A 179 -12.75 10.45 -9.83
C ARG A 179 -13.60 9.27 -9.36
N GLY A 180 -14.05 9.25 -8.10
CA GLY A 180 -14.77 8.13 -7.52
C GLY A 180 -13.86 6.93 -7.19
N PHE A 181 -14.46 5.85 -6.70
CA PHE A 181 -13.77 4.64 -6.26
C PHE A 181 -14.20 3.46 -7.14
N LEU A 182 -13.27 2.58 -7.49
CA LEU A 182 -13.58 1.38 -8.26
C LEU A 182 -12.55 0.28 -7.96
N VAL A 183 -13.03 -0.93 -7.70
CA VAL A 183 -12.25 -2.16 -7.79
C VAL A 183 -13.13 -3.17 -8.51
N GLY A 184 -12.85 -3.44 -9.78
CA GLY A 184 -13.66 -4.36 -10.58
C GLY A 184 -13.91 -3.87 -12.00
N VAL A 185 -15.05 -4.23 -12.58
CA VAL A 185 -15.39 -3.88 -13.96
C VAL A 185 -15.90 -2.44 -14.00
N ASP A 186 -15.23 -1.59 -14.79
CA ASP A 186 -15.67 -0.23 -15.02
C ASP A 186 -16.98 -0.22 -15.82
N PRO A 187 -18.08 0.34 -15.29
CA PRO A 187 -19.37 0.36 -15.97
C PRO A 187 -19.36 1.15 -17.28
N ARG A 188 -18.38 2.05 -17.49
CA ARG A 188 -18.28 2.84 -18.72
C ARG A 188 -17.54 2.12 -19.84
N THR A 189 -16.54 1.31 -19.49
CA THR A 189 -15.63 0.71 -20.48
C THR A 189 -15.76 -0.81 -20.57
N GLY A 190 -16.43 -1.45 -19.61
CA GLY A 190 -16.52 -2.91 -19.50
C GLY A 190 -15.20 -3.59 -19.15
N LYS A 191 -14.15 -2.82 -18.80
CA LYS A 191 -12.81 -3.36 -18.50
C LYS A 191 -12.61 -3.52 -17.01
N LEU A 192 -11.92 -4.60 -16.63
CA LEU A 192 -11.44 -4.78 -15.27
C LEU A 192 -10.34 -3.74 -14.96
N THR A 193 -10.52 -2.99 -13.86
CA THR A 193 -9.63 -1.90 -13.46
C THR A 193 -9.79 -1.55 -11.98
N SER A 194 -8.89 -0.73 -11.47
CA SER A 194 -8.98 -0.13 -10.14
C SER A 194 -8.86 1.41 -10.20
N ARG A 195 -9.39 2.08 -9.17
CA ARG A 195 -9.22 3.48 -8.76
C ARG A 195 -9.27 3.55 -7.23
N ASP A 196 -8.49 2.71 -6.57
CA ASP A 196 -8.51 2.54 -5.12
C ASP A 196 -7.46 3.40 -4.40
N CYS A 197 -7.19 3.10 -3.12
CA CYS A 197 -6.21 3.80 -2.29
C CYS A 197 -4.78 3.67 -2.82
N LEU A 198 -4.43 2.53 -3.41
CA LEU A 198 -3.13 2.29 -4.02
C LEU A 198 -3.03 3.08 -5.32
N ASP A 199 -4.03 3.04 -6.19
CA ASP A 199 -4.01 3.84 -7.41
C ASP A 199 -3.91 5.34 -7.09
N ALA A 200 -4.61 5.81 -6.05
CA ALA A 200 -4.54 7.21 -5.62
C ALA A 200 -3.14 7.57 -5.14
N THR A 201 -2.55 6.74 -4.26
CA THR A 201 -1.20 6.92 -3.74
C THR A 201 -0.16 6.92 -4.86
N TYR A 202 -0.21 5.91 -5.73
CA TYR A 202 0.71 5.79 -6.87
C TYR A 202 0.58 6.97 -7.83
N ASP A 203 -0.63 7.37 -8.21
CA ASP A 203 -0.84 8.46 -9.16
C ASP A 203 -0.34 9.80 -8.62
N VAL A 204 -0.58 10.09 -7.34
CA VAL A 204 -0.08 11.32 -6.69
C VAL A 204 1.45 11.32 -6.65
N LEU A 205 2.08 10.22 -6.23
CA LEU A 205 3.55 10.14 -6.13
C LEU A 205 4.23 10.10 -7.52
N LYS A 206 3.59 9.49 -8.51
CA LYS A 206 4.04 9.54 -9.91
C LYS A 206 3.92 10.94 -10.47
N ALA A 207 2.81 11.64 -10.20
CA ALA A 207 2.62 13.04 -10.59
C ALA A 207 3.65 13.95 -9.91
N TYR A 208 4.01 13.66 -8.66
CA TYR A 208 5.11 14.31 -7.95
C TYR A 208 6.48 14.01 -8.55
N ARG A 209 6.63 13.03 -9.45
CA ARG A 209 7.91 12.57 -10.02
C ARG A 209 8.85 11.94 -8.99
N THR A 210 8.29 11.21 -8.02
CA THR A 210 9.06 10.44 -7.05
C THR A 210 10.02 9.49 -7.76
N GLN A 211 11.31 9.59 -7.45
CA GLN A 211 12.33 8.67 -7.95
C GLN A 211 12.17 7.28 -7.34
N HIS A 212 12.52 6.25 -8.11
CA HIS A 212 12.44 4.84 -7.68
C HIS A 212 11.04 4.42 -7.19
N LEU A 213 9.98 5.05 -7.72
CA LEU A 213 8.61 4.60 -7.48
C LEU A 213 8.33 3.38 -8.35
N THR A 214 8.12 2.23 -7.71
CA THR A 214 7.74 1.00 -8.40
C THR A 214 6.37 1.17 -9.06
N PRO A 215 6.21 0.84 -10.35
CA PRO A 215 4.91 0.86 -11.01
C PRO A 215 3.87 0.04 -10.23
N ALA A 216 2.66 0.56 -10.15
CA ALA A 216 1.50 -0.14 -9.63
C ALA A 216 0.63 -0.65 -10.80
N PRO A 217 0.70 -1.93 -11.16
CA PRO A 217 -0.31 -2.54 -12.03
C PRO A 217 -1.71 -2.36 -11.46
N LYS A 218 -2.71 -2.36 -12.34
CA LYS A 218 -4.12 -2.32 -11.93
C LYS A 218 -4.43 -3.54 -11.05
N LEU A 219 -5.23 -3.34 -10.01
CA LEU A 219 -5.63 -4.38 -9.05
C LEU A 219 -4.46 -4.92 -8.20
N SER A 220 -3.34 -4.21 -8.13
CA SER A 220 -2.28 -4.55 -7.20
C SER A 220 -2.80 -4.53 -5.76
N VAL A 221 -2.28 -5.46 -4.95
CA VAL A 221 -2.61 -5.54 -3.53
C VAL A 221 -1.69 -4.60 -2.75
N PRO A 222 -2.22 -3.66 -1.94
CA PRO A 222 -1.40 -2.68 -1.20
C PRO A 222 -0.26 -3.29 -0.39
N ASN A 223 -0.53 -4.32 0.39
CA ASN A 223 0.50 -4.99 1.19
C ASN A 223 1.62 -5.61 0.35
N VAL A 224 1.33 -6.03 -0.89
CA VAL A 224 2.35 -6.62 -1.77
C VAL A 224 3.17 -5.50 -2.43
N TRP A 225 2.50 -4.50 -3.01
CA TRP A 225 3.16 -3.41 -3.72
C TRP A 225 4.11 -2.60 -2.81
N VAL A 226 3.73 -2.40 -1.54
CA VAL A 226 4.60 -1.70 -0.58
C VAL A 226 5.94 -2.40 -0.40
N GLU A 227 6.02 -3.73 -0.43
CA GLU A 227 7.30 -4.44 -0.29
C GLU A 227 8.21 -4.29 -1.50
N GLU A 228 7.63 -4.00 -2.67
CA GLU A 228 8.35 -3.79 -3.92
C GLU A 228 9.00 -2.39 -4.02
N LEU A 229 8.82 -1.51 -3.02
CA LEU A 229 9.44 -0.18 -2.96
C LEU A 229 10.94 -0.28 -2.59
N TRP A 230 11.76 -0.84 -3.47
CA TRP A 230 13.17 -1.04 -3.23
C TRP A 230 13.94 0.27 -3.07
N GLY A 231 14.85 0.32 -2.09
CA GLY A 231 15.63 1.51 -1.76
C GLY A 231 14.88 2.58 -0.96
N TRP A 232 13.62 2.32 -0.60
CA TRP A 232 12.88 3.17 0.34
C TRP A 232 13.19 2.74 1.77
N SER A 233 13.32 3.73 2.66
CA SER A 233 13.38 3.48 4.10
C SER A 233 12.14 2.75 4.57
N ASP A 234 12.22 2.13 5.74
CA ASP A 234 11.11 1.42 6.34
C ASP A 234 11.07 1.69 7.83
N GLN A 235 9.95 2.26 8.31
CA GLN A 235 9.79 2.77 9.65
C GLN A 235 8.46 2.38 10.24
N GLN A 236 8.48 2.02 11.52
CA GLN A 236 7.26 1.88 12.31
C GLN A 236 6.66 3.27 12.56
N LEU A 237 5.34 3.37 12.41
CA LEU A 237 4.58 4.56 12.77
C LEU A 237 3.87 4.31 14.10
N THR A 238 4.36 4.97 15.15
CA THR A 238 3.72 4.94 16.46
C THR A 238 2.78 6.14 16.60
N PRO A 239 1.58 5.97 17.17
CA PRO A 239 0.72 7.09 17.53
C PRO A 239 1.48 8.15 18.35
N ARG A 240 1.32 9.43 18.00
CA ARG A 240 1.93 10.58 18.69
C ARG A 240 0.93 11.68 18.94
#